data_AF-A0A6M5Y4M8-F1
#
_entry.id   AF-A0A6M5Y4M8-F1
#
_cell.length_a   1.000
_cell.length_b   1.000
_cell.length_c   1.000
_cell.angle_alpha   90.00
_cell.angle_beta   90.00
_cell.angle_gamma   90.00
#
_symmetry.space_group_name_H-M   'P 1'
#
loop_
_entity.id
_entity.type
_entity.pdbx_description
1 polymer ?
#
loop_
_entity_poly.entity_id
_entity_poly.type
_entity_poly.pdbx_seq_one_letter_code
_entity_poly.pdbx_strand_id
1 'polypeptide(L)' 'MTYQDAYDQLTTLVDEIENEQVPLDELPGKIRRATELITFCQERLRAVETEYQEAIERLPRR' A
#
# COMPACT_ATOMS: atom_id res chain seq x y z
N MET A 1 8.96 4.90 5.60
CA MET A 1 8.77 3.86 4.56
C MET A 1 8.30 4.57 3.30
N THR A 2 8.81 4.21 2.13
CA THR A 2 8.31 4.73 0.86
C THR A 2 7.12 3.91 0.35
N TYR A 3 6.40 4.41 -0.65
CA TYR A 3 5.34 3.62 -1.30
C TYR A 3 5.92 2.34 -1.91
N GLN A 4 7.06 2.44 -2.60
CA GLN A 4 7.72 1.30 -3.24
C GLN A 4 8.12 0.24 -2.21
N ASP A 5 8.74 0.65 -1.10
CA ASP A 5 9.12 -0.30 -0.04
C ASP A 5 7.92 -1.04 0.55
N ALA A 6 6.78 -0.34 0.69
CA ALA A 6 5.56 -0.91 1.25
C ALA A 6 4.89 -1.87 0.26
N TYR A 7 4.90 -1.51 -1.02
CA TYR A 7 4.39 -2.32 -2.10
C TYR A 7 5.20 -3.61 -2.25
N ASP A 8 6.53 -3.51 -2.28
CA ASP A 8 7.40 -4.68 -2.40
C ASP A 8 7.21 -5.65 -1.22
N GLN A 9 7.16 -5.11 0.01
CA GLN A 9 6.84 -5.91 1.20
C GLN A 9 5.48 -6.60 1.10
N LEU A 10 4.46 -5.90 0.59
CA LEU A 10 3.12 -6.45 0.43
C LEU A 10 3.12 -7.58 -0.61
N THR A 11 3.79 -7.38 -1.75
CA THR A 11 3.89 -8.40 -2.81
C THR A 11 4.61 -9.64 -2.30
N THR A 12 5.72 -9.50 -1.59
CA THR A 12 6.41 -10.63 -0.97
C THR A 12 5.52 -11.35 0.03
N LEU A 13 4.81 -10.62 0.89
CA LEU A 13 3.96 -11.22 1.90
C LEU A 13 2.76 -11.96 1.30
N VAL A 14 2.18 -11.44 0.22
CA VAL A 14 1.11 -12.13 -0.52
C VAL A 14 1.66 -13.41 -1.16
N ASP A 15 2.83 -13.34 -1.81
CA ASP A 15 3.47 -14.51 -2.43
C ASP A 15 3.80 -15.60 -1.40
N GLU A 16 4.29 -15.23 -0.22
CA GLU A 16 4.51 -16.18 0.89
C GLU A 16 3.21 -16.88 1.32
N ILE A 17 2.10 -16.15 1.39
CA ILE A 17 0.79 -16.70 1.78
C ILE A 17 0.24 -17.62 0.69
N GLU A 18 0.29 -17.19 -0.58
CA GLU A 18 -0.24 -17.95 -1.72
C GLU A 18 0.52 -19.25 -1.97
N ASN A 19 1.83 -19.26 -1.72
CA ASN A 19 2.67 -20.45 -1.86
C ASN A 19 2.73 -21.31 -0.59
N GLU A 20 1.82 -21.10 0.37
CA GLU A 20 1.72 -21.85 1.63
C GLU A 20 3.04 -21.87 2.43
N GLN A 21 3.88 -20.84 2.28
CA GLN A 21 5.17 -20.69 2.97
C GLN A 21 5.00 -20.21 4.42
N VAL A 22 3.78 -19.79 4.79
CA VAL A 22 3.46 -19.24 6.11
C VAL A 22 2.79 -20.32 6.99
N PRO A 23 3.34 -20.63 8.18
CA PRO A 23 2.68 -21.53 9.13
C PRO A 23 1.29 -21.02 9.55
N LEU A 24 0.35 -21.94 9.79
CA LEU A 24 -1.03 -21.62 10.16
C LEU A 24 -1.12 -20.69 11.38
N ASP A 25 -0.26 -20.90 12.38
CA ASP A 25 -0.21 -20.10 13.61
C ASP A 25 0.29 -18.65 13.37
N GLU A 26 1.02 -18.43 12.27
CA GLU A 26 1.58 -17.11 11.90
C GLU A 26 0.70 -16.34 10.90
N LEU A 27 -0.19 -17.03 10.19
CA LEU A 27 -1.10 -16.43 9.20
C LEU A 27 -1.86 -15.20 9.73
N PRO A 28 -2.46 -15.22 10.94
CA PRO A 28 -3.16 -14.04 11.45
C PRO A 28 -2.27 -12.80 11.56
N GLY A 29 -1.00 -12.99 11.94
CA GLY A 29 -0.02 -11.90 12.03
C GLY A 29 0.36 -11.35 10.66
N LYS A 30 0.62 -12.24 9.70
CA LYS A 30 0.94 -11.86 8.31
C LYS A 30 -0.23 -11.13 7.64
N ILE A 31 -1.47 -11.59 7.82
CA ILE A 31 -2.68 -10.92 7.31
C ILE A 31 -2.85 -9.52 7.91
N ARG A 32 -2.62 -9.36 9.22
CA ARG A 32 -2.65 -8.04 9.87
C ARG A 32 -1.60 -7.12 9.25
N ARG A 33 -0.37 -7.61 9.06
CA ARG A 33 0.70 -6.84 8.42
C ARG A 33 0.35 -6.45 6.97
N ALA A 34 -0.25 -7.36 6.20
CA ALA A 34 -0.74 -7.06 4.85
C ALA A 34 -1.74 -5.89 4.87
N THR A 35 -2.69 -5.92 5.81
CA THR A 35 -3.71 -4.89 5.98
C THR A 35 -3.11 -3.53 6.30
N GLU A 36 -2.08 -3.49 7.16
CA GLU A 36 -1.33 -2.26 7.46
C GLU A 36 -0.62 -1.69 6.22
N LEU A 37 0.05 -2.55 5.45
CA LEU A 37 0.74 -2.15 4.22
C LEU A 37 -0.23 -1.63 3.16
N ILE A 38 -1.38 -2.29 2.99
CA ILE A 38 -2.44 -1.84 2.09
C ILE A 38 -2.94 -0.46 2.50
N THR A 39 -3.23 -0.26 3.79
CA THR A 39 -3.70 1.02 4.33
C THR A 39 -2.69 2.13 4.04
N PHE A 40 -1.42 1.87 4.32
CA PHE A 40 -0.34 2.81 4.04
C PHE A 40 -0.25 3.18 2.54
N CYS A 41 -0.29 2.19 1.65
CA CYS A 41 -0.26 2.42 0.21
C CYS A 41 -1.44 3.28 -0.26
N GLN A 42 -2.65 2.99 0.24
CA GLN A 42 -3.86 3.75 -0.09
C GLN A 42 -3.77 5.20 0.38
N GLU A 43 -3.27 5.46 1.58
CA GLU A 43 -3.08 6.82 2.09
C GLU A 43 -2.11 7.63 1.23
N ARG A 44 -1.00 7.01 0.79
CA ARG A 44 -0.03 7.66 -0.10
C ARG A 44 -0.64 8.00 -1.45
N LEU A 45 -1.42 7.09 -2.04
CA LEU A 45 -2.11 7.36 -3.31
C LEU A 45 -3.12 8.50 -3.18
N ARG A 46 -3.92 8.52 -2.11
CA ARG A 46 -4.87 9.61 -1.84
C ARG A 46 -4.20 10.95 -1.65
N ALA A 47 -3.05 10.98 -0.98
CA ALA A 47 -2.28 12.22 -0.81
C ALA A 47 -1.81 12.76 -2.17
N VAL A 48 -1.26 11.90 -3.03
CA VAL A 48 -0.83 12.29 -4.39
C VAL A 48 -2.00 12.75 -5.23
N GLU A 49 -3.14 12.06 -5.16
CA GLU A 49 -4.36 12.48 -5.86
C GLU A 49 -4.84 13.86 -5.40
N THR A 50 -4.81 14.12 -4.09
CA THR A 50 -5.19 15.42 -3.53
C THR A 50 -4.27 16.54 -4.02
N GLU A 51 -2.95 16.32 -3.96
CA GLU A 51 -1.96 17.27 -4.48
C GLU A 51 -2.15 17.54 -5.97
N TYR A 52 -2.46 16.49 -6.75
CA TYR A 52 -2.77 16.62 -8.18
C TYR A 52 -4.01 17.48 -8.42
N GLN A 53 -5.12 17.23 -7.70
CA GLN A 53 -6.34 18.02 -7.83
C GLN A 53 -6.10 19.50 -7.47
N GLU A 54 -5.42 19.76 -6.35
CA GLU A 54 -5.06 21.15 -5.97
C GLU A 54 -4.20 21.84 -7.03
N ALA A 55 -3.25 21.12 -7.63
CA ALA A 55 -2.40 21.67 -8.69
C ALA A 55 -3.21 22.03 -9.94
N ILE A 56 -4.16 21.19 -10.33
CA ILE A 56 -5.04 21.44 -11.48
C ILE A 56 -5.99 22.62 -11.20
N GLU A 57 -6.55 22.73 -10.00
CA GLU A 57 -7.43 23.86 -9.63
C GLU A 57 -6.72 25.22 -9.66
N ARG A 58 -5.42 25.24 -9.34
CA ARG A 58 -4.59 26.45 -9.37
C ARG A 58 -4.13 26.84 -10.78
N LEU A 59 -4.31 25.98 -11.79
CA LEU A 59 -3.98 26.34 -13.17
C LEU A 59 -5.00 27.36 -13.69
N PRO A 60 -4.57 28.57 -14.09
CA PRO A 60 -5.47 29.57 -14.62
C PRO A 60 -6.09 29.05 -15.92
N ARG A 61 -7.43 28.94 -15.97
CA ARG A 61 -8.16 28.70 -17.20
C ARG A 61 -7.89 29.89 -18.12
N ARG A 62 -7.10 29.68 -19.18
CA ARG A 62 -6.99 30.63 -20.31
C ARG A 62 -8.22 30.54 -21.19
#